data_AF-A0A929PH76-F1
#
_entry.id   AF-A0A929PH76-F1
#
_cell.length_a   1.000
_cell.length_b   1.000
_cell.length_c   1.000
_cell.angle_alpha   90.00
_cell.angle_beta   90.00
_cell.angle_gamma   90.00
#
_symmetry.space_group_name_H-M   'P 1'
#
loop_
_entity.id
_entity.type
_entity.pdbx_description
1 polymer ?
#
loop_
_entity_poly.entity_id
_entity_poly.type
_entity_poly.pdbx_seq_one_letter_code
_entity_poly.pdbx_strand_id
1 'polypeptide(L)'
;MIINYGKIVEFTIRAKGISLEELAFELRTNRRTLYNWFQTPLLKRDVIYVIGMAIHHDFSREFPQLFKSNEFAFRGSQLSSGRQHANFSIKGKSKFVKLLE
;
A
#
# COMPACT_ATOMS: atom_id res chain seq x y z
N MET A 1 -13.54 22.98 4.70
CA MET A 1 -12.63 22.45 3.66
C MET A 1 -12.76 20.92 3.69
N ILE A 2 -13.18 20.29 2.59
CA ILE A 2 -13.37 18.84 2.54
C ILE A 2 -12.00 18.21 2.27
N ILE A 3 -11.51 17.38 3.19
CA ILE A 3 -10.26 16.63 2.99
C ILE A 3 -10.53 15.56 1.92
N ASN A 4 -9.74 15.55 0.85
CA ASN A 4 -9.84 14.56 -0.22
C ASN A 4 -8.76 13.49 -0.04
N TYR A 5 -9.17 12.28 0.38
CA TYR A 5 -8.24 11.19 0.67
C TYR A 5 -7.53 10.71 -0.59
N GLY A 6 -8.23 10.66 -1.73
CA GLY A 6 -7.64 10.31 -3.02
C GLY A 6 -6.47 11.22 -3.41
N LYS A 7 -6.61 12.53 -3.14
CA LYS A 7 -5.55 13.52 -3.45
C LYS A 7 -4.32 13.37 -2.56
N ILE A 8 -4.52 13.05 -1.29
CA ILE A 8 -3.40 12.78 -0.37
C ILE A 8 -2.62 11.56 -0.85
N VAL A 9 -3.33 10.48 -1.22
CA VAL A 9 -2.69 9.26 -1.76
C VAL A 9 -1.93 9.55 -3.07
N GLU A 10 -2.53 10.32 -4.00
CA GLU A 10 -1.86 10.73 -5.24
C GLU A 10 -0.56 11.49 -4.95
N PHE A 11 -0.61 12.44 -4.03
CA PHE A 11 0.55 13.23 -3.63
C PHE A 11 1.67 12.34 -3.08
N THR A 12 1.35 11.41 -2.18
CA THR A 12 2.35 10.47 -1.62
C THR A 12 3.00 9.59 -2.69
N ILE A 13 2.20 9.05 -3.62
CA ILE A 13 2.73 8.22 -4.72
C ILE A 13 3.71 9.03 -5.60
N ARG A 14 3.31 10.26 -5.98
CA ARG A 14 4.14 11.14 -6.81
C ARG A 14 5.40 11.59 -6.08
N ALA A 15 5.31 11.90 -4.79
CA ALA A 15 6.45 12.28 -3.97
C ALA A 15 7.50 11.17 -3.85
N LYS A 16 7.07 9.89 -3.89
CA LYS A 16 7.96 8.73 -3.95
C LYS A 16 8.52 8.43 -5.35
N GLY A 17 8.08 9.13 -6.39
CA GLY A 17 8.52 8.89 -7.77
C GLY A 17 8.03 7.58 -8.36
N ILE A 18 6.99 6.96 -7.78
CA ILE A 18 6.47 5.67 -8.25
C ILE A 18 5.66 5.86 -9.52
N SER A 19 5.93 5.03 -10.53
CA SER A 19 5.17 5.04 -11.78
C SER A 19 3.74 4.55 -11.56
N LEU A 20 2.76 5.27 -12.10
CA LEU A 20 1.36 4.85 -12.06
C LEU A 20 1.10 3.58 -12.89
N GLU A 21 1.95 3.29 -13.88
CA GLU A 21 1.88 2.05 -14.65
C GLU A 21 2.28 0.86 -13.79
N GLU A 22 3.42 0.98 -13.10
CA GLU A 22 3.93 -0.05 -12.20
C GLU A 22 2.97 -0.29 -11.04
N LEU A 23 2.46 0.78 -10.43
CA LEU A 23 1.47 0.68 -9.36
C LEU A 23 0.16 0.04 -9.85
N ALA A 24 -0.31 0.38 -11.04
CA ALA A 24 -1.51 -0.23 -11.59
C ALA A 24 -1.31 -1.74 -11.82
N PHE A 25 -0.15 -2.13 -12.34
CA PHE A 25 0.24 -3.51 -12.54
C PHE A 25 0.31 -4.29 -11.21
N GLU A 26 1.00 -3.75 -10.20
CA GLU A 26 1.13 -4.36 -8.87
C GLU A 26 -0.24 -4.57 -8.20
N LEU A 27 -1.14 -3.58 -8.34
CA LEU A 27 -2.49 -3.62 -7.80
C LEU A 27 -3.49 -4.39 -8.67
N ARG A 28 -3.05 -4.98 -9.79
CA ARG A 28 -3.89 -5.68 -10.78
C ARG A 28 -5.10 -4.85 -11.22
N THR A 29 -4.87 -3.56 -11.43
CA THR A 29 -5.88 -2.61 -11.87
C THR A 29 -5.39 -1.82 -13.07
N ASN A 30 -6.25 -0.98 -13.64
CA ASN A 30 -5.88 -0.11 -14.75
C ASN A 30 -5.56 1.29 -14.25
N ARG A 31 -4.71 2.02 -15.00
CA ARG A 31 -4.36 3.43 -14.71
C ARG A 31 -5.59 4.31 -14.52
N ARG A 32 -6.66 4.07 -15.30
CA ARG A 32 -7.93 4.80 -15.17
C ARG A 32 -8.57 4.62 -13.79
N THR A 33 -8.49 3.43 -13.21
CA THR A 33 -8.99 3.17 -11.86
C THR A 33 -8.21 3.96 -10.82
N LEU A 34 -6.88 4.04 -10.94
CA LEU A 34 -6.05 4.87 -10.06
C LEU A 34 -6.46 6.34 -10.13
N TYR A 35 -6.63 6.90 -11.34
CA TYR A 35 -7.06 8.28 -11.50
C TYR A 35 -8.44 8.54 -10.87
N ASN A 36 -9.38 7.59 -11.01
CA ASN A 36 -10.70 7.69 -10.38
C ASN A 36 -10.59 7.66 -8.84
N TRP A 37 -9.75 6.79 -8.28
CA TRP A 37 -9.48 6.76 -6.84
C TRP A 37 -8.91 8.09 -6.34
N PHE A 38 -8.01 8.72 -7.10
CA PHE A 38 -7.41 10.00 -6.73
C PHE A 38 -8.41 11.18 -6.72
N GLN A 39 -9.50 11.10 -7.49
CA GLN A 39 -10.55 12.12 -7.42
C GLN A 39 -11.57 11.84 -6.31
N THR A 40 -11.58 10.64 -5.71
CA THR A 40 -12.59 10.23 -4.73
C THR A 40 -12.32 10.87 -3.36
N PRO A 41 -13.18 11.78 -2.85
CA PRO A 41 -12.92 12.49 -1.60
C PRO A 41 -12.85 11.56 -0.38
N LEU A 42 -13.76 10.59 -0.31
CA LEU A 42 -13.81 9.57 0.73
C LEU A 42 -13.36 8.22 0.16
N LEU A 43 -12.08 8.16 -0.23
CA LEU A 43 -11.50 6.92 -0.72
C LEU A 43 -11.56 5.84 0.38
N LYS A 44 -12.03 4.65 0.02
CA LYS A 44 -12.24 3.56 0.98
C LYS A 44 -10.92 3.18 1.68
N ARG A 45 -11.00 2.94 2.99
CA ARG A 45 -9.88 2.46 3.83
C ARG A 45 -9.13 1.30 3.16
N ASP A 46 -9.85 0.29 2.68
CA ASP A 46 -9.21 -0.90 2.08
C ASP A 46 -8.35 -0.57 0.85
N VAL A 47 -8.79 0.37 0.02
CA VAL A 47 -8.02 0.81 -1.15
C VAL A 47 -6.76 1.54 -0.73
N ILE A 48 -6.87 2.45 0.25
CA ILE A 48 -5.72 3.17 0.80
C ILE A 48 -4.72 2.18 1.42
N TYR A 49 -5.22 1.16 2.13
CA TYR A 49 -4.38 0.12 2.73
C TYR A 49 -3.59 -0.66 1.68
N VAL A 50 -4.26 -1.19 0.66
CA VAL A 50 -3.59 -1.98 -0.38
C VAL A 50 -2.58 -1.13 -1.17
N ILE A 51 -2.91 0.14 -1.45
CA ILE A 51 -1.94 1.07 -2.06
C ILE A 51 -0.73 1.25 -1.14
N GLY A 52 -0.95 1.53 0.15
CA GLY A 52 0.12 1.70 1.13
C GLY A 52 1.03 0.47 1.23
N MET A 53 0.45 -0.73 1.16
CA MET A 53 1.22 -1.97 1.09
C MET A 53 2.05 -2.08 -0.18
N ALA A 54 1.47 -1.76 -1.35
CA ALA A 54 2.18 -1.81 -2.63
C ALA A 54 3.32 -0.79 -2.72
N ILE A 55 3.15 0.40 -2.16
CA ILE A 55 4.16 1.47 -2.21
C ILE A 55 5.07 1.51 -0.98
N HIS A 56 4.96 0.53 -0.08
CA HIS A 56 5.68 0.48 1.20
C HIS A 56 5.56 1.81 1.99
N HIS A 57 4.35 2.34 2.13
CA HIS A 57 4.05 3.58 2.85
C HIS A 57 3.03 3.36 3.96
N ASP A 58 3.34 3.85 5.16
CA ASP A 58 2.42 3.85 6.29
C ASP A 58 1.52 5.10 6.23
N PHE A 59 0.26 4.89 5.88
CA PHE A 59 -0.76 5.94 5.77
C PHE A 59 -1.41 6.32 7.10
N SER A 60 -1.00 5.75 8.23
CA SER A 60 -1.53 6.10 9.56
C SER A 60 -1.19 7.52 10.00
N ARG A 61 -0.15 8.13 9.41
CA ARG A 61 0.23 9.52 9.70
C ARG A 61 -0.72 10.50 9.03
N GLU A 62 -1.13 10.22 7.80
CA GLU A 62 -2.05 11.04 7.02
C GLU A 62 -3.52 10.75 7.36
N PHE A 63 -3.83 9.52 7.76
CA PHE A 63 -5.17 9.10 8.15
C PHE A 63 -5.18 8.40 9.51
N PRO A 64 -4.84 9.09 10.62
CA PRO A 64 -4.84 8.51 11.97
C PRO A 64 -6.23 8.04 12.42
N GLN A 65 -7.30 8.57 11.84
CA GLN A 65 -8.67 8.12 12.04
C GLN A 65 -9.00 6.82 11.31
N LEU A 66 -8.26 6.50 10.25
CA LEU A 66 -8.45 5.28 9.46
C LEU A 66 -7.45 4.19 9.81
N PHE A 67 -6.25 4.50 10.26
CA PHE A 67 -5.23 3.49 10.50
C PHE A 67 -4.45 3.75 11.78
N LYS A 68 -3.98 2.66 12.40
CA LYS A 68 -2.96 2.66 13.44
C LYS A 68 -1.60 2.35 12.80
N SER A 69 -0.52 2.91 13.36
CA SER A 69 0.84 2.74 12.81
C SER A 69 1.36 1.30 12.80
N ASN A 70 0.73 0.38 13.54
CA ASN A 70 1.09 -1.03 13.51
C ASN A 70 0.39 -1.83 12.40
N GLU A 71 -0.55 -1.23 11.65
CA GLU A 71 -1.26 -1.93 10.57
C GLU A 71 -0.40 -2.09 9.31
N PHE A 72 0.55 -1.18 9.09
CA PHE A 72 1.50 -1.20 7.98
C PHE A 72 2.82 -1.87 8.40
N ALA A 73 2.75 -3.17 8.67
CA ALA A 73 3.92 -3.97 9.03
C ALA A 73 4.72 -4.33 7.77
N PHE A 74 5.58 -3.41 7.32
CA PHE A 74 6.60 -3.73 6.33
C PHE A 74 7.67 -4.57 7.01
N ARG A 75 7.70 -5.88 6.76
CA ARG A 75 8.80 -6.74 7.22
C ARG A 75 10.09 -6.20 6.61
N GLY A 76 10.81 -5.40 7.38
CA GLY A 76 12.07 -4.82 6.98
C GLY A 76 13.06 -5.92 6.64
N SER A 77 13.83 -5.68 5.58
CA SER A 77 15.18 -6.20 5.50
C SER A 77 15.87 -6.04 6.86
N GLN A 78 16.61 -7.07 7.24
CA GLN A 78 17.46 -7.09 8.41
C GLN A 78 18.29 -5.80 8.48
N LEU A 79 17.98 -4.93 9.44
CA LEU A 79 19.02 -4.22 10.17
C LEU A 79 18.76 -4.45 11.66
N SER A 80 19.62 -5.32 12.19
CA SER A 80 19.72 -5.79 13.55
C SER A 80 19.50 -4.71 14.62
N SER A 81 18.46 -4.90 15.42
CA SER A 81 18.44 -4.56 16.85
C SER A 81 17.38 -5.42 17.55
N GLY A 82 17.86 -6.40 18.31
CA GLY A 82 17.23 -7.09 19.43
C GLY A 82 15.71 -7.39 19.43
N ARG A 83 15.40 -8.70 19.36
CA ARG A 83 14.42 -9.40 20.22
C ARG A 83 12.94 -8.93 20.16
N GLN A 84 12.07 -9.69 19.47
CA GLN A 84 11.24 -10.78 20.04
C GLN A 84 10.10 -11.20 19.09
N HIS A 85 9.69 -12.45 19.29
CA HIS A 85 8.72 -13.24 18.54
C HIS A 85 7.41 -12.56 18.17
N ALA A 86 6.93 -12.85 16.96
CA ALA A 86 5.54 -13.23 16.75
C ALA A 86 5.45 -14.15 15.52
N ASN A 87 5.07 -15.42 15.77
CA ASN A 87 4.63 -16.34 14.74
C ASN A 87 3.38 -15.77 14.07
N PHE A 88 3.52 -15.19 12.89
CA PHE A 88 2.37 -14.88 12.04
C PHE A 88 2.56 -15.55 10.67
N SER A 89 1.74 -16.57 10.45
CA SER A 89 1.60 -17.31 9.21
C SER A 89 1.19 -16.35 8.09
N ILE A 90 2.10 -16.12 7.14
CA ILE A 90 1.79 -15.39 5.91
C ILE A 90 1.18 -16.39 4.93
N LYS A 91 -0.14 -16.47 4.90
CA LYS A 91 -0.86 -17.07 3.77
C LYS A 91 -1.05 -15.98 2.71
N GLY A 92 -0.15 -15.94 1.72
CA GLY A 92 -0.28 -14.96 0.64
C GLY A 92 0.80 -14.95 -0.45
N LYS A 93 1.82 -15.81 -0.41
CA LYS A 93 2.76 -15.99 -1.53
C LYS A 93 2.90 -17.45 -1.88
N SER A 94 2.12 -17.93 -2.84
CA SER A 94 2.38 -19.20 -3.53
C SER A 94 1.63 -19.25 -4.85
N LYS A 95 2.40 -19.14 -5.93
CA LYS A 95 2.32 -19.88 -7.20
C LYS A 95 2.61 -18.97 -8.40
N PHE A 96 3.88 -18.61 -8.55
CA PHE A 96 4.47 -18.46 -9.88
C PHE A 96 5.83 -19.16 -9.87
N VAL A 97 6.09 -19.84 -10.99
CA VAL A 97 7.30 -20.58 -11.38
C VAL A 97 7.43 -22.03 -10.86
N LYS A 98 6.70 -22.95 -11.51
CA LYS A 98 7.31 -24.13 -12.16
C LYS A 98 6.26 -24.86 -13.00
N LEU A 99 6.27 -24.63 -14.31
CA LEU A 99 6.06 -25.69 -15.30
C LEU A 99 6.55 -25.17 -16.67
N LEU A 100 7.87 -25.23 -16.87
CA LEU A 100 8.39 -25.61 -18.18
C LEU A 100 8.69 -27.10 -18.05
N GLU A 101 7.74 -27.91 -18.48
CA GLU A 101 7.95 -29.23 -19.08
C GLU A 101 7.05 -29.28 -20.32
#